data_AF-A0A2T6D771-F1
#
_entry.id   AF-A0A2T6D771-F1
#
_cell.length_a   1.000
_cell.length_b   1.000
_cell.length_c   1.000
_cell.angle_alpha   90.00
_cell.angle_beta   90.00
_cell.angle_gamma   90.00
#
_symmetry.space_group_name_H-M   'P 1'
#
loop_
_entity.id
_entity.type
_entity.pdbx_description
1 polymer ?
#
loop_
_entity_poly.entity_id
_entity_poly.type
_entity_poly.pdbx_seq_one_letter_code
_entity_poly.pdbx_strand_id
1 'polypeptide(L)'
;MVVRDATKEEEAAVLKVIASSFSMDTGWADIHKPLLAKLTGEVEKAFEDKESPSCIVLQYGNRIIGCSVLNLDETAENHLVTGPCVLHEYRSRSMGSGLLGASLLRLRKAGLRKAYGITRIKTIAARFLYPKFAGKSAEWVTEFEATPKLAA
;
A
#
# COMPACT_ATOMS: atom_id res chain seq x y z
N MET A 1 15.08 -9.72 -9.81
CA MET A 1 14.01 -9.03 -9.06
C MET A 1 14.69 -8.12 -8.05
N VAL A 2 14.25 -6.87 -7.91
CA VAL A 2 14.90 -5.87 -7.06
C VAL A 2 13.83 -5.12 -6.27
N VAL A 3 14.10 -4.85 -4.98
CA VAL A 3 13.30 -3.95 -4.14
C VAL A 3 14.09 -2.65 -3.98
N ARG A 4 13.48 -1.51 -4.31
CA ARG A 4 14.13 -0.20 -4.25
C ARG A 4 13.10 0.92 -4.04
N ASP A 5 13.59 2.12 -3.80
CA ASP A 5 12.76 3.32 -3.84
C ASP A 5 12.26 3.56 -5.27
N ALA A 6 11.04 4.06 -5.39
CA ALA A 6 10.48 4.54 -6.65
C ALA A 6 11.23 5.79 -7.14
N THR A 7 11.21 6.04 -8.43
CA THR A 7 11.56 7.36 -9.01
C THR A 7 10.29 8.12 -9.37
N LYS A 8 10.39 9.43 -9.64
CA LYS A 8 9.24 10.28 -9.99
C LYS A 8 8.50 9.79 -11.23
N GLU A 9 9.23 9.30 -12.23
CA GLU A 9 8.69 8.83 -13.52
C GLU A 9 7.82 7.57 -13.40
N GLU A 10 7.89 6.88 -12.25
CA GLU A 10 7.22 5.60 -12.03
C GLU A 10 5.82 5.74 -11.44
N GLU A 11 5.36 6.97 -11.18
CA GLU A 11 4.05 7.26 -10.60
C GLU A 11 2.91 6.53 -11.33
N ALA A 12 2.85 6.66 -12.65
CA ALA A 12 1.82 6.03 -13.47
C ALA A 12 1.86 4.49 -13.39
N ALA A 13 3.06 3.90 -13.31
CA ALA A 13 3.23 2.47 -13.16
C ALA A 13 2.77 1.99 -11.77
N VAL A 14 3.08 2.77 -10.72
CA VAL A 14 2.66 2.51 -9.34
C VAL A 14 1.13 2.57 -9.22
N LEU A 15 0.48 3.60 -9.75
CA LEU A 15 -0.98 3.72 -9.79
C LEU A 15 -1.63 2.51 -10.46
N LYS A 16 -1.07 2.05 -11.59
CA LYS A 16 -1.55 0.86 -12.29
C LYS A 16 -1.44 -0.41 -11.43
N VAL A 17 -0.32 -0.60 -10.73
CA VAL A 17 -0.13 -1.74 -9.83
C VAL A 17 -1.11 -1.73 -8.67
N ILE A 18 -1.37 -0.57 -8.07
CA ILE A 18 -2.35 -0.39 -6.99
C ILE A 18 -3.74 -0.76 -7.51
N ALA A 19 -4.18 -0.14 -8.62
CA ALA A 19 -5.48 -0.39 -9.22
C ALA A 19 -5.70 -1.88 -9.52
N SER A 20 -4.73 -2.54 -10.18
CA SER A 20 -4.80 -3.97 -10.47
C SER A 20 -4.74 -4.86 -9.21
N SER A 21 -4.05 -4.42 -8.15
CA SER A 21 -3.95 -5.21 -6.93
C SER A 21 -5.27 -5.23 -6.15
N PHE A 22 -5.90 -4.06 -6.00
CA PHE A 22 -7.16 -3.91 -5.28
C PHE A 22 -8.37 -4.44 -6.07
N SER A 23 -8.38 -4.36 -7.40
CA SER A 23 -9.46 -4.94 -8.21
C SER A 23 -9.57 -6.47 -8.07
N MET A 24 -8.44 -7.13 -7.78
CA MET A 24 -8.34 -8.57 -7.58
C MET A 24 -8.43 -9.01 -6.11
N ASP A 25 -8.64 -8.08 -5.16
CA ASP A 25 -8.84 -8.40 -3.74
C ASP A 25 -10.32 -8.24 -3.37
N THR A 26 -11.01 -9.38 -3.26
CA THR A 26 -12.43 -9.42 -2.93
C THR A 26 -12.76 -8.81 -1.57
N GLY A 27 -11.76 -8.64 -0.69
CA GLY A 27 -11.92 -7.92 0.57
C GLY A 27 -12.31 -6.45 0.40
N TRP A 28 -12.10 -5.86 -0.78
CA TRP A 28 -12.35 -4.44 -1.07
C TRP A 28 -13.41 -4.18 -2.14
N ALA A 29 -14.06 -5.24 -2.66
CA ALA A 29 -14.92 -5.15 -3.84
C ALA A 29 -16.07 -4.14 -3.72
N ASP A 30 -16.68 -4.02 -2.55
CA ASP A 30 -17.79 -3.11 -2.23
C ASP A 30 -17.41 -1.62 -2.20
N ILE A 31 -16.14 -1.29 -1.96
CA ILE A 31 -15.64 0.09 -1.91
C ILE A 31 -14.51 0.35 -2.90
N HIS A 32 -14.33 -0.51 -3.89
CA HIS A 32 -13.18 -0.44 -4.81
C HIS A 32 -13.03 0.94 -5.48
N LYS A 33 -14.12 1.51 -6.02
CA LYS A 33 -14.09 2.82 -6.68
C LYS A 33 -13.70 3.96 -5.72
N PRO A 34 -14.40 4.19 -4.60
CA PRO A 34 -14.02 5.26 -3.68
C PRO A 34 -12.65 5.04 -3.02
N LEU A 35 -12.26 3.78 -2.80
CA LEU A 35 -10.92 3.44 -2.31
C LEU A 35 -9.84 3.86 -3.31
N LEU A 36 -9.97 3.48 -4.58
CA LEU A 36 -8.99 3.86 -5.59
C LEU A 36 -8.91 5.38 -5.77
N ALA A 37 -10.03 6.09 -5.77
CA ALA A 37 -10.03 7.55 -5.85
C ALA A 37 -9.21 8.18 -4.70
N LYS A 38 -9.41 7.70 -3.46
CA LYS A 38 -8.62 8.13 -2.30
C LYS A 38 -7.14 7.79 -2.46
N LEU A 39 -6.83 6.55 -2.82
CA LEU A 39 -5.44 6.08 -2.96
C LEU A 39 -4.70 6.82 -4.08
N THR A 40 -5.37 7.17 -5.18
CA THR A 40 -4.79 7.98 -6.25
C THR A 40 -4.31 9.32 -5.71
N GLY A 41 -5.17 10.05 -4.98
CA GLY A 41 -4.75 11.34 -4.38
C GLY A 41 -3.61 11.20 -3.36
N GLU A 42 -3.55 10.09 -2.61
CA GLU A 42 -2.42 9.83 -1.72
C GLU A 42 -1.12 9.47 -2.45
N VAL A 43 -1.22 8.79 -3.60
CA VAL A 43 -0.07 8.50 -4.46
C VAL A 43 0.45 9.79 -5.08
N GLU A 44 -0.43 10.63 -5.63
CA GLU A 44 -0.06 11.92 -6.21
C GLU A 44 0.72 12.77 -5.18
N LYS A 45 0.22 12.91 -3.95
CA LYS A 45 0.94 13.59 -2.84
C LYS A 45 2.28 12.93 -2.48
N ALA A 46 2.37 11.60 -2.57
CA ALA A 46 3.59 10.88 -2.26
C ALA A 46 4.68 11.09 -3.32
N PHE A 47 4.30 11.44 -4.55
CA PHE A 47 5.18 11.68 -5.71
C PHE A 47 5.38 13.16 -6.03
N GLU A 48 4.51 14.04 -5.54
CA GLU A 48 4.55 15.49 -5.75
C GLU A 48 5.93 16.08 -5.41
N ASP A 49 6.61 16.58 -6.45
CA ASP A 49 7.91 17.25 -6.45
C ASP A 49 9.03 16.58 -5.63
N LYS A 50 9.02 15.24 -5.61
CA LYS A 50 10.04 14.43 -4.95
C LYS A 50 10.86 13.63 -5.96
N GLU A 51 12.17 13.85 -5.95
CA GLU A 51 13.14 12.97 -6.63
C GLU A 51 13.13 11.55 -6.05
N SER A 52 12.85 11.43 -4.75
CA SER A 52 12.65 10.14 -4.07
C SER A 52 11.28 10.09 -3.38
N PRO A 53 10.21 9.75 -4.12
CA PRO A 53 8.88 9.57 -3.59
C PRO A 53 8.85 8.61 -2.39
N SER A 54 7.90 8.81 -1.47
CA SER A 54 7.67 7.93 -0.32
C SER A 54 6.99 6.62 -0.76
N CYS A 55 7.63 5.89 -1.67
CA CYS A 55 7.15 4.65 -2.25
C CYS A 55 8.29 3.67 -2.45
N ILE A 56 8.08 2.42 -2.01
CA ILE A 56 8.96 1.28 -2.34
C ILE A 56 8.34 0.53 -3.51
N VAL A 57 9.15 0.16 -4.51
CA VAL A 57 8.74 -0.66 -5.64
C VAL A 57 9.44 -2.01 -5.65
N LEU A 58 8.73 -3.02 -6.17
CA LEU A 58 9.26 -4.31 -6.54
C LEU A 58 9.35 -4.38 -8.07
N GLN A 59 10.57 -4.48 -8.58
CA GLN A 59 10.87 -4.50 -10.01
C GLN A 59 11.27 -5.90 -10.48
N TYR A 60 10.73 -6.31 -11.62
CA TYR A 60 11.11 -7.52 -12.34
C TYR A 60 11.42 -7.18 -13.80
N GLY A 61 12.69 -7.31 -14.21
CA GLY A 61 13.15 -6.76 -15.49
C GLY A 61 12.94 -5.24 -15.50
N ASN A 62 12.26 -4.72 -16.52
CA ASN A 62 11.94 -3.28 -16.63
C ASN A 62 10.53 -2.94 -16.11
N ARG A 63 9.84 -3.90 -15.49
CA ARG A 63 8.44 -3.74 -15.05
C ARG A 63 8.35 -3.59 -13.54
N ILE A 64 7.59 -2.61 -13.08
CA ILE A 64 7.11 -2.55 -11.70
C ILE A 64 5.96 -3.54 -11.53
N ILE A 65 6.15 -4.50 -10.62
CA ILE A 65 5.21 -5.61 -10.37
C ILE A 65 4.61 -5.56 -8.96
N GLY A 66 5.13 -4.69 -8.10
CA GLY A 66 4.62 -4.44 -6.77
C GLY A 66 5.04 -3.07 -6.27
N CYS A 67 4.30 -2.51 -5.32
CA CYS A 67 4.62 -1.24 -4.69
C CYS A 67 4.01 -1.12 -3.29
N SER A 68 4.55 -0.22 -2.48
CA SER A 68 4.02 0.17 -1.19
C SER A 68 4.25 1.66 -1.00
N VAL A 69 3.18 2.44 -1.04
CA VAL A 69 3.21 3.88 -0.74
C VAL A 69 3.19 4.06 0.77
N LEU A 70 3.99 5.02 1.24
CA LEU A 70 4.26 5.26 2.66
C LEU A 70 3.94 6.70 3.04
N ASN A 71 3.46 6.87 4.27
CA ASN A 71 3.48 8.16 4.95
C ASN A 71 4.59 8.12 6.01
N LEU A 72 5.49 9.09 5.98
CA LEU A 72 6.65 9.19 6.86
C LEU A 72 6.42 10.13 8.05
N ASP A 73 5.24 10.75 8.15
CA ASP A 73 4.84 11.54 9.32
C ASP A 73 4.61 10.60 10.51
N GLU A 74 5.28 10.87 11.64
CA GLU A 74 5.17 10.09 12.88
C GLU A 74 3.74 10.09 13.45
N THR A 75 2.95 11.11 13.14
CA THR A 75 1.56 11.25 13.58
C THR A 75 0.55 10.64 12.61
N ALA A 76 1.00 10.05 11.50
CA ALA A 76 0.13 9.49 10.50
C ALA A 76 -0.72 8.33 11.06
N GLU A 77 -2.03 8.44 10.85
CA GLU A 77 -3.00 7.39 11.09
C GLU A 77 -2.71 6.11 10.29
N ASN A 78 -2.16 6.26 9.08
CA ASN A 78 -1.80 5.16 8.20
C ASN A 78 -0.44 5.41 7.54
N HIS A 79 0.58 4.72 8.02
CA HIS A 79 1.94 4.79 7.50
C HIS A 79 2.11 3.90 6.26
N LEU A 80 1.37 2.79 6.18
CA LEU A 80 1.33 1.90 5.03
C LEU A 80 0.14 2.28 4.14
N VAL A 81 0.18 3.46 3.52
CA VAL A 81 -0.91 4.09 2.75
C VAL A 81 -1.68 3.09 1.89
N THR A 82 -0.97 2.32 1.05
CA THR A 82 -1.57 1.28 0.19
C THR A 82 -1.44 -0.13 0.78
N GLY A 83 -0.58 -0.29 1.80
CA GLY A 83 0.03 -1.58 2.11
C GLY A 83 0.89 -2.11 0.94
N PRO A 84 1.46 -3.31 1.07
CA PRO A 84 2.19 -3.97 0.00
C PRO A 84 1.21 -4.48 -1.08
N CYS A 85 1.19 -3.78 -2.22
CA CYS A 85 0.48 -4.19 -3.42
C CYS A 85 1.39 -5.01 -4.32
N VAL A 86 0.94 -6.18 -4.76
CA VAL A 86 1.65 -7.03 -5.73
C VAL A 86 0.65 -7.50 -6.76
N LEU A 87 1.02 -7.34 -8.04
CA LEU A 87 0.25 -7.83 -9.17
C LEU A 87 -0.05 -9.32 -9.03
N HIS A 88 -1.28 -9.71 -9.38
CA HIS A 88 -1.83 -11.03 -9.07
C HIS A 88 -0.95 -12.17 -9.60
N GLU A 89 -0.45 -12.05 -10.83
CA GLU A 89 0.40 -13.04 -11.48
C GLU A 89 1.78 -13.21 -10.83
N TYR A 90 2.18 -12.26 -9.98
CA TYR A 90 3.43 -12.30 -9.21
C TYR A 90 3.22 -12.56 -7.72
N ARG A 91 1.99 -12.83 -7.26
CA ARG A 91 1.71 -13.18 -5.86
C ARG A 91 2.22 -14.59 -5.56
N SER A 92 3.53 -14.76 -5.43
CA SER A 92 4.19 -15.98 -4.99
C SER A 92 4.72 -15.85 -3.55
N ARG A 93 5.15 -16.96 -2.95
CA ARG A 93 5.55 -17.08 -1.54
C ARG A 93 6.83 -16.28 -1.25
N SER A 94 6.69 -14.97 -1.04
CA SER A 94 7.55 -14.07 -0.24
C SER A 94 7.51 -12.63 -0.72
N MET A 95 7.02 -12.33 -1.94
CA MET A 95 7.11 -10.98 -2.51
C MET A 95 6.45 -9.91 -1.63
N GLY A 96 5.22 -10.17 -1.16
CA GLY A 96 4.54 -9.27 -0.23
C GLY A 96 5.27 -9.11 1.11
N SER A 97 5.94 -10.17 1.60
CA SER A 97 6.75 -10.11 2.82
C SER A 97 8.05 -9.32 2.61
N GLY A 98 8.74 -9.51 1.50
CA GLY A 98 9.93 -8.73 1.16
C GLY A 98 9.60 -7.25 1.00
N LEU A 99 8.50 -6.94 0.32
CA LEU A 99 8.02 -5.57 0.12
C LEU A 99 7.64 -4.92 1.46
N LEU A 100 6.88 -5.61 2.32
CA LEU A 100 6.56 -5.11 3.65
C LEU A 100 7.81 -4.90 4.52
N GLY A 101 8.76 -5.84 4.48
CA GLY A 101 10.02 -5.71 5.22
C GLY A 101 10.82 -4.47 4.79
N ALA A 102 10.90 -4.21 3.49
CA ALA A 102 11.54 -3.01 2.96
C ALA A 102 10.80 -1.73 3.35
N SER A 103 9.47 -1.72 3.29
CA SER A 103 8.63 -0.61 3.75
C SER A 103 8.86 -0.27 5.22
N LEU A 104 8.84 -1.28 6.10
CA LEU A 104 9.07 -1.10 7.53
C LEU A 104 10.50 -0.63 7.81
N LEU A 105 11.49 -1.12 7.05
CA LEU A 105 12.87 -0.64 7.16
C LEU A 105 12.98 0.83 6.75
N ARG A 106 12.29 1.27 5.69
CA ARG A 106 12.26 2.67 5.27
C ARG A 106 11.62 3.57 6.32
N LEU A 107 10.49 3.15 6.90
CA LEU A 107 9.86 3.87 8.02
C LEU A 107 10.79 3.97 9.22
N ARG A 108 11.47 2.89 9.60
CA ARG A 108 12.45 2.89 10.69
C ARG A 108 13.63 3.83 10.41
N LYS A 109 14.15 3.86 9.18
CA LYS A 109 15.22 4.79 8.77
C LYS A 109 14.78 6.25 8.83
N ALA A 110 13.48 6.53 8.63
CA ALA A 110 12.88 7.85 8.82
C ALA A 110 12.64 8.21 10.30
N GLY A 111 13.06 7.35 11.25
CA GLY A 111 12.98 7.62 12.69
C GLY A 111 11.77 6.99 13.40
N LEU A 112 10.87 6.35 12.66
CA LEU A 112 9.64 5.84 13.22
C LEU A 112 9.88 4.60 14.08
N ARG A 113 9.28 4.60 15.27
CA ARG A 113 9.32 3.47 16.22
C ARG A 113 8.12 2.54 16.07
N LYS A 114 7.02 3.06 15.53
CA LYS A 114 5.77 2.34 15.25
C LYS A 114 5.33 2.68 13.83
N ALA A 115 4.66 1.74 13.18
CA ALA A 115 4.06 1.93 11.88
C ALA A 115 2.64 1.38 11.93
N TYR A 116 1.71 2.12 11.35
CA TYR A 116 0.29 1.73 11.28
C TYR A 116 -0.09 1.41 9.84
N GLY A 117 -0.93 0.40 9.67
CA GLY A 117 -1.47 -0.01 8.38
C GLY A 117 -2.97 -0.27 8.50
N ILE A 118 -3.76 0.29 7.60
CA ILE A 118 -5.21 0.04 7.55
C ILE A 118 -5.48 -1.12 6.58
N THR A 119 -6.23 -2.11 7.03
CA THR A 119 -6.68 -3.21 6.16
C THR A 119 -7.99 -3.79 6.65
N ARG A 120 -8.69 -4.52 5.78
CA ARG A 120 -9.90 -5.26 6.15
C ARG A 120 -9.55 -6.66 6.66
N ILE A 121 -10.26 -7.12 7.68
CA ILE A 121 -9.99 -8.37 8.42
C ILE A 121 -9.87 -9.61 7.51
N LYS A 122 -10.65 -9.67 6.43
CA LYS A 122 -10.70 -10.85 5.53
C LYS A 122 -9.64 -10.85 4.44
N THR A 123 -8.81 -9.82 4.32
CA THR A 123 -7.77 -9.73 3.29
C THR A 123 -6.60 -10.69 3.57
N ILE A 124 -5.85 -11.02 2.52
CA ILE A 124 -4.62 -11.82 2.64
C ILE A 124 -3.58 -11.11 3.51
N ALA A 125 -3.52 -9.77 3.43
CA ALA A 125 -2.61 -8.97 4.21
C ALA A 125 -2.86 -9.14 5.72
N ALA A 126 -4.12 -8.98 6.14
CA ALA A 126 -4.53 -9.14 7.53
C ALA A 126 -4.26 -10.55 8.06
N ARG A 127 -4.62 -11.59 7.28
CA ARG A 127 -4.57 -12.98 7.73
C ARG A 127 -3.18 -13.58 7.77
N PHE A 128 -2.32 -13.22 6.82
CA PHE A 128 -1.07 -13.96 6.57
C PHE A 128 0.18 -13.11 6.46
N LEU A 129 0.06 -11.80 6.19
CA LEU A 129 1.22 -10.96 5.95
C LEU A 129 1.62 -10.18 7.20
N TYR A 130 0.74 -9.35 7.74
CA TYR A 130 1.03 -8.53 8.93
C TYR A 130 1.39 -9.37 10.17
N PRO A 131 0.76 -10.54 10.43
CA PRO A 131 1.17 -11.38 11.56
C PRO A 131 2.63 -11.88 11.49
N LYS A 132 3.21 -12.02 10.29
CA LYS A 132 4.62 -12.43 10.13
C LYS A 132 5.62 -11.40 10.64
N PHE A 133 5.19 -10.14 10.76
CA PHE A 133 5.99 -9.03 11.26
C PHE A 133 5.56 -8.61 12.67
N ALA A 134 4.93 -9.52 13.42
CA ALA A 134 4.36 -9.26 14.74
C ALA A 134 3.34 -8.11 14.78
N GLY A 135 2.68 -7.84 13.64
CA GLY A 135 1.61 -6.84 13.56
C GLY A 135 0.46 -7.22 14.47
N LYS A 136 0.00 -6.26 15.28
CA LYS A 136 -1.17 -6.42 16.16
C LYS A 136 -2.35 -5.69 15.54
N SER A 137 -3.49 -6.37 15.45
CA SER A 137 -4.74 -5.76 15.01
C SER A 137 -5.38 -4.97 16.14
N ALA A 138 -5.87 -3.77 15.83
CA ALA A 138 -6.83 -3.04 16.65
C ALA A 138 -7.99 -2.62 15.74
N GLU A 139 -9.14 -2.34 16.32
CA GLU A 139 -10.27 -1.80 15.57
C GLU A 139 -9.93 -0.41 15.02
N TRP A 140 -10.30 -0.16 13.77
CA TRP A 140 -10.12 1.13 13.12
C TRP A 140 -11.43 1.92 13.24
N VAL A 141 -11.40 3.03 13.98
CA VAL A 141 -12.63 3.73 14.43
C VAL A 141 -13.00 4.93 13.54
N THR A 142 -12.14 5.32 12.59
CA THR A 142 -12.43 6.41 11.65
C THR A 142 -13.16 5.85 10.44
N GLU A 143 -14.43 6.24 10.26
CA GLU A 143 -15.24 5.82 9.11
C GLU A 143 -14.59 6.24 7.79
N PHE A 144 -14.53 5.31 6.85
CA PHE A 144 -14.33 5.68 5.46
C PHE A 144 -15.64 6.37 5.04
N GLU A 145 -15.64 7.68 4.78
CA GLU A 145 -16.77 8.35 4.15
C GLU A 145 -16.94 7.78 2.73
N ALA A 146 -17.56 6.61 2.62
CA ALA A 146 -18.11 6.15 1.38
C ALA A 146 -19.31 7.05 1.11
N THR A 147 -19.22 7.83 0.03
CA THR A 147 -20.34 8.65 -0.46
C THR A 147 -21.62 7.83 -0.34
N PRO A 148 -22.68 8.35 0.33
CA PRO A 148 -23.88 7.57 0.57
C PRO A 148 -24.36 7.04 -0.77
N LYS A 149 -24.69 5.75 -0.83
CA LYS A 149 -25.42 5.20 -1.98
C LYS A 149 -26.63 6.11 -2.16
N LEU A 150 -26.68 6.83 -3.28
CA LEU A 150 -27.94 7.41 -3.75
C LEU A 150 -28.94 6.26 -3.72
N ALA A 151 -29.93 6.38 -2.83
CA ALA A 151 -31.05 5.47 -2.78
C ALA A 151 -31.68 5.43 -4.18
N ALA A 152 -32.13 4.23 -4.54
CA ALA A 152 -32.61 3.83 -5.85
C ALA A 152 -33.57 4.83 -6.53
#